data_AF-A0A382PU34-F1
#
_entry.id   AF-A0A382PU34-F1
#
_cell.length_a   1.000
_cell.length_b   1.000
_cell.length_c   1.000
_cell.angle_alpha   90.00
_cell.angle_beta   90.00
_cell.angle_gamma   90.00
#
_symmetry.space_group_name_H-M   'P 1'
#
loop_
_entity.id
_entity.type
_entity.pdbx_description
1 polymer ?
#
loop_
_entity_poly.entity_id
_entity_poly.type
_entity_poly.pdbx_seq_one_letter_code
_entity_poly.pdbx_strand_id
1 'polypeptide(L)'
;MGEKYNYIDIMNSNFFNDLIIKYLFLFCMIFSLASGQWSSDPASPQLLGSGVQAQVKATPDGGVYIAWLTDMGGYHVYLQRFNPEGIAQFDDGGL
;
A
#
# COMPACT_ATOMS: atom_id res chain seq x y z
N MET A 1 52.08 2.53 -26.22
CA MET A 1 51.55 3.18 -25.00
C MET A 1 50.03 3.16 -24.95
N GLY A 2 49.31 3.48 -26.05
CA GLY A 2 47.83 3.53 -26.11
C GLY A 2 47.06 2.28 -25.67
N GLU A 3 47.52 1.06 -26.01
CA GLU A 3 46.77 -0.16 -25.65
C GLU A 3 46.72 -0.46 -24.15
N LYS A 4 47.78 -0.11 -23.42
CA LYS A 4 47.84 -0.29 -21.97
C LYS A 4 46.87 0.66 -21.26
N TYR A 5 46.68 1.88 -21.79
CA TYR A 5 45.70 2.83 -21.26
C TYR A 5 44.26 2.35 -21.48
N ASN A 6 43.93 1.90 -22.69
CA ASN A 6 42.61 1.29 -22.98
C ASN A 6 42.30 0.10 -22.07
N TYR A 7 43.26 -0.78 -21.80
CA TYR A 7 43.07 -1.91 -20.89
C TYR A 7 42.75 -1.47 -19.45
N ILE A 8 43.45 -0.45 -18.94
CA ILE A 8 43.23 0.10 -17.60
C ILE A 8 41.86 0.78 -17.52
N ASP A 9 41.44 1.51 -18.56
CA ASP A 9 40.13 2.17 -18.62
C ASP A 9 38.97 1.15 -18.65
N ILE A 10 39.14 0.05 -19.41
CA ILE A 10 38.18 -1.06 -19.44
C ILE A 10 38.11 -1.75 -18.06
N MET A 11 39.25 -2.02 -17.43
CA MET A 11 39.29 -2.60 -16.08
C MET A 11 38.61 -1.70 -15.04
N ASN A 12 38.86 -0.40 -15.08
CA ASN A 12 38.26 0.57 -14.16
C ASN A 12 36.75 0.71 -14.37
N SER A 13 36.29 0.74 -15.63
CA SER A 13 34.85 0.81 -15.95
C SER A 13 34.10 -0.45 -15.52
N ASN A 14 34.67 -1.64 -15.71
CA ASN A 14 34.09 -2.90 -15.23
C ASN A 14 34.01 -2.92 -13.70
N PHE A 15 35.08 -2.52 -13.00
CA PHE A 15 35.08 -2.41 -11.55
C PHE A 15 34.02 -1.44 -11.02
N PHE A 16 33.84 -0.29 -11.70
CA PHE A 16 32.83 0.69 -11.35
C PHE A 16 31.40 0.17 -11.57
N ASN A 17 31.17 -0.56 -12.65
CA ASN A 17 29.89 -1.21 -12.95
C ASN A 17 29.54 -2.29 -11.91
N ASP A 18 30.50 -3.12 -11.52
CA ASP A 18 30.30 -4.14 -10.48
C ASP A 18 29.93 -3.51 -9.14
N LEU A 19 30.57 -2.38 -8.81
CA LEU A 19 30.28 -1.62 -7.60
C LEU A 19 28.84 -1.08 -7.63
N ILE A 20 28.42 -0.49 -8.76
CA ILE A 20 27.06 0.01 -8.97
C ILE A 20 26.03 -1.10 -8.86
N ILE A 21 26.25 -2.24 -9.53
CA ILE A 21 25.32 -3.38 -9.52
C ILE A 21 25.15 -3.92 -8.10
N LYS A 22 26.24 -4.03 -7.32
CA LYS A 22 26.17 -4.46 -5.92
C LYS A 22 25.33 -3.52 -5.06
N TYR A 23 25.56 -2.22 -5.15
CA TYR A 23 24.81 -1.25 -4.35
C TYR A 23 23.36 -1.14 -4.79
N LEU A 24 23.08 -1.24 -6.09
CA LEU A 24 21.71 -1.28 -6.62
C LEU A 24 20.96 -2.51 -6.12
N PHE A 25 21.59 -3.69 -6.14
CA PHE A 25 21.00 -4.91 -5.62
C PHE A 25 20.70 -4.82 -4.12
N LEU A 26 21.65 -4.30 -3.33
CA LEU A 26 21.45 -4.09 -1.89
C LEU A 26 20.30 -3.11 -1.62
N PHE A 27 20.21 -2.03 -2.40
CA PHE A 27 19.11 -1.07 -2.33
C PHE A 27 17.76 -1.76 -2.61
N CYS A 28 17.65 -2.53 -3.69
CA CYS A 28 16.41 -3.26 -4.01
C CYS A 28 15.99 -4.24 -2.90
N MET A 29 16.95 -4.94 -2.29
CA MET A 29 16.69 -5.90 -1.21
C MET A 29 16.14 -5.22 0.06
N ILE A 30 16.62 -4.01 0.39
CA ILE A 30 16.10 -3.25 1.55
C ILE A 30 14.64 -2.82 1.30
N PHE A 31 14.32 -2.38 0.07
CA PHE A 31 12.96 -1.96 -0.27
C PHE A 31 11.95 -3.12 -0.32
N SER A 32 12.38 -4.34 -0.65
CA SER A 32 11.49 -5.52 -0.66
C SER A 32 11.02 -5.98 0.73
N LEU A 33 11.64 -5.50 1.81
CA LEU A 33 11.26 -5.86 3.19
C LEU A 33 10.27 -4.87 3.82
N ALA A 34 9.99 -3.75 3.16
CA ALA A 34 8.98 -2.79 3.59
C ALA A 34 7.59 -3.23 3.13
N SER A 35 6.96 -4.16 3.85
CA SER A 35 5.53 -4.44 3.67
C SER A 35 4.70 -3.44 4.48
N GLY A 36 3.60 -2.96 3.93
CA GLY A 36 2.59 -2.24 4.72
C GLY A 36 2.08 -3.13 5.84
N GLN A 37 1.89 -2.58 7.05
CA GLN A 37 1.33 -3.30 8.20
C GLN A 37 -0.20 -3.48 8.10
N TRP A 38 -0.82 -2.89 7.07
CA TRP A 38 -2.25 -2.98 6.80
C TRP A 38 -2.62 -4.37 6.26
N SER A 39 -3.78 -4.87 6.66
CA SER A 39 -4.35 -6.07 6.06
C SER A 39 -4.61 -5.85 4.57
N SER A 40 -4.24 -6.84 3.74
CA SER A 40 -4.64 -6.89 2.34
C SER A 40 -6.08 -7.38 2.16
N ASP A 41 -6.69 -7.94 3.20
CA ASP A 41 -8.08 -8.36 3.22
C ASP A 41 -8.96 -7.28 3.88
N PRO A 42 -9.87 -6.62 3.13
CA PRO A 42 -10.77 -5.61 3.68
C PRO A 42 -11.78 -6.18 4.69
N ALA A 43 -12.02 -7.50 4.69
CA ALA A 43 -12.88 -8.15 5.68
C ALA A 43 -12.15 -8.44 7.02
N SER A 44 -10.83 -8.23 7.07
CA SER A 44 -10.00 -8.42 8.26
C SER A 44 -9.15 -7.18 8.54
N PRO A 45 -9.74 -6.01 8.84
CA PRO A 45 -8.99 -4.79 9.09
C PRO A 45 -8.13 -4.88 10.36
N GLN A 46 -7.03 -4.13 10.39
CA GLN A 46 -6.19 -4.00 11.58
C GLN A 46 -6.94 -3.24 12.68
N LEU A 47 -6.92 -3.78 13.90
CA LEU A 47 -7.56 -3.13 15.05
C LEU A 47 -6.68 -1.98 15.57
N LEU A 48 -7.24 -0.77 15.63
CA LEU A 48 -6.52 0.44 16.08
C LEU A 48 -6.73 0.79 17.57
N GLY A 49 -7.62 0.08 18.27
CA GLY A 49 -7.93 0.32 19.68
C GLY A 49 -9.20 -0.40 20.16
N SER A 50 -9.70 -0.03 21.35
CA SER A 50 -10.84 -0.67 22.03
C SER A 50 -12.22 -0.03 21.77
N GLY A 51 -12.38 0.73 20.68
CA GLY A 51 -13.65 1.36 20.29
C GLY A 51 -14.49 0.52 19.31
N VAL A 52 -15.73 0.97 19.04
CA VAL A 52 -16.56 0.41 17.96
C VAL A 52 -15.96 0.83 16.63
N GLN A 53 -15.29 -0.11 15.95
CA GLN A 53 -14.70 0.13 14.64
C GLN A 53 -15.75 0.01 13.54
N ALA A 54 -15.57 0.78 12.48
CA ALA A 54 -16.39 0.64 11.28
C ALA A 54 -16.31 -0.80 10.76
N GLN A 55 -17.45 -1.35 10.38
CA GLN A 55 -17.57 -2.68 9.82
C GLN A 55 -17.62 -2.57 8.30
N VAL A 56 -16.79 -3.36 7.63
CA VAL A 56 -16.66 -3.35 6.17
C VAL A 56 -17.04 -4.72 5.63
N LYS A 57 -17.88 -4.75 4.60
CA LYS A 57 -18.31 -5.99 3.94
C LYS A 57 -18.30 -5.84 2.43
N ALA A 58 -17.40 -6.54 1.77
CA ALA A 58 -17.40 -6.66 0.32
C ALA A 58 -18.65 -7.40 -0.19
N THR A 59 -19.15 -6.99 -1.34
CA THR A 59 -20.31 -7.59 -2.01
C THR A 59 -19.87 -8.41 -3.23
N PRO A 60 -20.64 -9.44 -3.66
CA PRO A 60 -20.26 -10.29 -4.79
C PRO A 60 -20.11 -9.55 -6.13
N ASP A 61 -20.77 -8.40 -6.29
CA ASP A 61 -20.66 -7.52 -7.45
C ASP A 61 -19.41 -6.64 -7.45
N GLY A 62 -18.52 -6.75 -6.44
CA GLY A 62 -17.27 -6.01 -6.33
C GLY A 62 -17.39 -4.68 -5.58
N GLY A 63 -18.59 -4.34 -5.10
CA GLY A 63 -18.81 -3.19 -4.23
C GLY A 63 -18.49 -3.48 -2.77
N VAL A 64 -18.82 -2.52 -1.91
CA VAL A 64 -18.60 -2.63 -0.46
C VAL A 64 -19.65 -1.85 0.33
N TYR A 65 -20.08 -2.43 1.45
CA TYR A 65 -20.82 -1.74 2.49
C TYR A 65 -19.88 -1.36 3.64
N ILE A 66 -20.02 -0.14 4.14
CA ILE A 66 -19.30 0.38 5.30
C ILE A 66 -20.33 0.87 6.31
N ALA A 67 -20.34 0.30 7.51
CA ALA A 67 -21.17 0.73 8.62
C ALA A 67 -20.28 1.34 9.70
N TRP A 68 -20.64 2.52 10.21
CA TRP A 68 -19.92 3.17 11.31
C TRP A 68 -20.88 3.75 12.33
N LEU A 69 -20.35 4.07 13.50
CA LEU A 69 -21.08 4.71 14.57
C LEU A 69 -20.43 6.05 14.88
N THR A 70 -21.25 7.06 15.14
CA THR A 70 -20.81 8.40 15.57
C THR A 70 -21.52 8.79 16.86
N ASP A 71 -20.89 9.67 17.62
CA ASP A 71 -21.38 10.23 18.88
C ASP A 71 -21.76 11.72 18.76
N MET A 72 -21.66 12.33 17.56
CA MET A 72 -22.02 13.72 17.31
C MET A 72 -23.53 13.98 17.47
N GLY A 73 -23.95 14.24 18.71
CA GLY A 73 -25.35 14.50 19.08
C GLY A 73 -26.11 13.28 19.59
N GLY A 74 -25.43 12.14 19.79
CA GLY A 74 -26.01 10.86 20.18
C GLY A 74 -25.35 9.70 19.44
N TYR A 75 -25.58 8.46 19.89
CA TYR A 75 -25.09 7.28 19.21
C TYR A 75 -25.98 6.94 18.01
N HIS A 76 -25.45 7.16 16.81
CA HIS A 76 -26.12 6.87 15.55
C HIS A 76 -25.29 5.90 14.72
N VAL A 77 -25.96 4.92 14.10
CA VAL A 77 -25.34 3.99 13.15
C VAL A 77 -25.66 4.50 11.75
N TYR A 78 -24.63 4.58 10.92
CA TYR A 78 -24.71 4.98 9.53
C TYR A 78 -24.24 3.85 8.63
N LEU A 79 -24.77 3.80 7.42
CA LEU A 79 -24.36 2.85 6.39
C LEU A 79 -24.09 3.57 5.07
N GLN A 80 -22.95 3.30 4.42
CA GLN A 80 -22.68 3.73 3.05
C GLN A 80 -22.39 2.51 2.17
N ARG A 81 -22.82 2.57 0.90
CA ARG A 81 -22.44 1.62 -0.14
C ARG A 81 -21.59 2.31 -1.18
N PHE A 82 -20.47 1.68 -1.53
CA PHE A 82 -19.68 2.05 -2.70
C PHE A 82 -19.83 0.96 -3.77
N ASN A 83 -19.93 1.37 -5.03
CA ASN A 83 -19.85 0.46 -6.16
C ASN A 83 -18.38 0.03 -6.39
N PRO A 84 -18.09 -0.89 -7.35
CA PRO A 84 -16.72 -1.34 -7.62
C PRO A 84 -15.74 -0.22 -8.01
N GLU A 85 -16.26 0.87 -8.56
CA GLU A 85 -15.47 2.06 -8.93
C GLU A 85 -15.22 3.01 -7.74
N GLY A 86 -15.72 2.70 -6.54
CA GLY A 86 -15.57 3.53 -5.35
C GLY A 86 -16.53 4.73 -5.30
N ILE A 87 -17.62 4.71 -6.07
CA ILE A 87 -18.64 5.76 -6.10
C ILE A 87 -19.72 5.46 -5.05
N ALA A 88 -19.98 6.43 -4.17
CA ALA A 88 -21.03 6.36 -3.16
C ALA A 88 -22.41 6.18 -3.81
N GLN A 89 -23.24 5.34 -3.20
CA GLN A 89 -24.57 4.99 -3.72
C GLN A 89 -25.71 5.56 -2.87
N PHE A 90 -25.42 6.01 -1.65
CA PHE A 90 -26.34 6.78 -0.80
C PHE A 90 -25.86 8.22 -0.67
N ASP A 91 -26.74 9.09 -0.17
CA ASP A 91 -26.44 10.51 0.06
C ASP A 91 -25.25 10.72 0.99
N ASP A 92 -24.75 11.95 1.04
CA ASP A 92 -23.67 12.34 1.94
C ASP A 92 -24.04 12.03 3.39
N GLY A 93 -23.22 11.20 4.04
CA GLY A 93 -23.49 10.69 5.38
C GLY A 93 -24.11 9.30 5.42
N GLY A 94 -24.56 8.74 4.30
CA GLY A 94 -25.15 7.41 4.23
C GLY A 94 -26.63 7.35 4.63
N LEU A 95 -27.12 6.14 4.89
CA LEU A 95 -28.43 5.85 5.49
C LEU A 95 -28.36 5.79 7.01
#